data_AF-A0A382RYT3-F1
#
_entry.id   AF-A0A382RYT3-F1
#
_cell.length_a   1.000
_cell.length_b   1.000
_cell.length_c   1.000
_cell.angle_alpha   90.00
_cell.angle_beta   90.00
_cell.angle_gamma   90.00
#
_symmetry.space_group_name_H-M   'P 1'
#
loop_
_entity.id
_entity.type
_entity.pdbx_description
1 polymer ?
#
loop_
_entity_poly.entity_id
_entity_poly.type
_entity_poly.pdbx_seq_one_letter_code
_entity_poly.pdbx_strand_id
1 'polypeptide(L)'
;MFVFAFITIAVFIGPYIHNIDPSAINFKKRNFGPTLSHPLGTDNIGHDTLAQMLAGGQVSLAVGFLAMLIALLLGTMIGILAGFIKSLDGPLMRLTDLFLALPILPLLLVIILLFRDTLRSLYGPEAGIFMLIVFVIGITSWMHTARIVRSDVLGIKEREFVTAAHSIGTRKSRIIFRHILPNILSPIMVSATLGIANAIITES
;
A
#
# COMPACT_ATOMS: atom_id res chain seq x y z
N MET A 1 8.95 -0.24 -15.70
CA MET A 1 8.70 -1.68 -15.41
C MET A 1 10.00 -2.45 -15.15
N PHE A 2 11.01 -2.36 -16.04
CA PHE A 2 12.31 -3.04 -15.86
C PHE A 2 13.01 -2.72 -14.53
N VAL A 3 13.03 -1.45 -14.11
CA VAL A 3 13.65 -1.04 -12.84
C VAL A 3 12.97 -1.67 -11.62
N PHE A 4 11.63 -1.65 -11.59
CA PHE A 4 10.87 -2.28 -10.50
C PHE A 4 11.10 -3.79 -10.44
N ALA A 5 11.05 -4.47 -11.60
CA ALA A 5 11.34 -5.90 -11.68
C ALA A 5 12.76 -6.22 -11.20
N PHE A 6 13.75 -5.42 -11.58
CA PHE A 6 15.13 -5.56 -11.11
C PHE A 6 15.22 -5.40 -9.59
N ILE A 7 14.60 -4.37 -9.00
CA ILE A 7 14.59 -4.14 -7.55
C ILE A 7 13.95 -5.33 -6.83
N THR A 8 12.78 -5.80 -7.29
CA THR A 8 12.12 -6.96 -6.70
C THR A 8 13.00 -8.20 -6.76
N ILE A 9 13.60 -8.49 -7.91
CA ILE A 9 14.51 -9.64 -8.07
C ILE A 9 15.72 -9.49 -7.15
N ALA A 10 16.35 -8.32 -7.12
CA ALA A 10 17.52 -8.05 -6.29
C ALA A 10 17.19 -8.25 -4.80
N VAL A 11 16.06 -7.74 -4.33
CA VAL A 11 15.63 -7.81 -2.93
C VAL A 11 15.26 -9.22 -2.51
N PHE A 12 14.61 -10.02 -3.37
CA PHE A 12 14.22 -11.39 -3.04
C PHE A 12 15.35 -12.41 -3.24
N ILE A 13 16.18 -12.26 -4.28
CA ILE A 13 17.28 -13.20 -4.58
C ILE A 13 18.59 -12.79 -3.90
N GLY A 14 18.82 -11.49 -3.73
CA GLY A 14 20.05 -10.92 -3.18
C GLY A 14 20.48 -11.52 -1.84
N PRO A 15 19.59 -11.69 -0.85
CA PRO A 15 19.95 -12.31 0.43
C PRO A 15 20.44 -13.76 0.31
N TYR A 16 20.03 -14.50 -0.72
CA TYR A 16 20.53 -15.86 -0.97
C TYR A 16 21.94 -15.86 -1.58
N ILE A 17 22.32 -14.77 -2.26
CA ILE A 17 23.66 -14.61 -2.86
C ILE A 17 24.61 -13.98 -1.84
N HIS A 18 24.16 -12.93 -1.15
CA HIS A 18 24.91 -12.18 -0.14
C HIS A 18 24.46 -12.62 1.26
N ASN A 19 24.94 -13.80 1.68
CA ASN A 19 24.51 -14.48 2.91
C ASN A 19 25.18 -13.89 4.17
N ILE A 20 25.09 -12.58 4.34
CA ILE A 20 25.52 -11.86 5.54
C ILE A 20 24.29 -11.52 6.36
N ASP A 21 24.31 -11.83 7.65
CA ASP A 21 23.25 -11.45 8.58
C ASP A 21 23.13 -9.91 8.63
N PRO A 22 21.99 -9.32 8.22
CA PRO A 22 21.78 -7.87 8.22
C PRO A 22 21.89 -7.23 9.60
N SER A 23 21.66 -8.01 10.66
CA SER A 23 21.67 -7.56 12.05
C SER A 23 23.02 -7.76 12.75
N ALA A 24 23.96 -8.46 12.11
CA ALA A 24 25.24 -8.80 12.72
C ALA A 24 26.15 -7.57 12.88
N ILE A 25 26.44 -7.23 14.13
CA ILE A 25 27.31 -6.11 14.48
C ILE A 25 28.78 -6.55 14.43
N ASN A 26 29.61 -5.78 13.73
CA ASN A 26 31.05 -6.02 13.70
C ASN A 26 31.86 -4.73 13.89
N PHE A 27 32.13 -4.39 15.15
CA PHE A 27 32.89 -3.18 15.52
C PHE A 27 34.28 -3.07 14.86
N LYS A 28 34.91 -4.20 14.49
CA LYS A 28 36.23 -4.19 13.82
C LYS A 28 36.16 -3.72 12.37
N LYS A 29 34.97 -3.80 11.76
CA LYS A 29 34.70 -3.40 10.38
C LYS A 29 33.81 -2.17 10.34
N ARG A 30 33.98 -1.22 11.26
CA ARG A 30 33.20 0.02 11.29
C ARG A 30 33.66 0.97 10.19
N ASN A 31 32.71 1.62 9.49
CA ASN A 31 32.96 2.62 8.46
C ASN A 31 33.91 2.14 7.34
N PHE A 32 33.81 0.87 6.95
CA PHE A 32 34.58 0.38 5.81
C PHE A 32 33.96 0.88 4.51
N GLY A 33 34.80 1.31 3.57
CA GLY A 33 34.38 1.59 2.20
C GLY A 33 33.96 0.32 1.46
N PRO A 34 33.52 0.46 0.20
CA PRO A 34 33.17 -0.66 -0.67
C PRO A 34 34.30 -1.69 -0.77
N THR A 35 34.00 -2.95 -0.46
CA THR A 35 34.92 -4.09 -0.60
C THR A 35 34.20 -5.28 -1.23
N LEU A 36 34.93 -6.29 -1.72
CA LEU A 36 34.31 -7.51 -2.29
C LEU A 36 33.39 -8.23 -1.30
N SER A 37 33.71 -8.19 0.00
CA SER A 37 32.87 -8.76 1.06
C SER A 37 31.75 -7.84 1.53
N HIS A 38 31.87 -6.54 1.30
CA HIS A 38 30.90 -5.51 1.69
C HIS A 38 30.74 -4.53 0.52
N PRO A 39 29.98 -4.88 -0.55
CA PRO A 39 29.98 -4.11 -1.80
C PRO A 39 29.50 -2.66 -1.65
N LEU A 40 28.64 -2.40 -0.66
CA LEU A 40 28.19 -1.05 -0.30
C LEU A 40 28.88 -0.49 0.96
N GLY A 41 29.88 -1.21 1.49
CA GLY A 41 30.57 -0.85 2.72
C GLY A 41 29.80 -1.23 3.98
N THR A 42 30.22 -0.64 5.11
CA THR A 42 29.63 -0.88 6.42
C THR A 42 29.33 0.42 7.17
N ASP A 43 28.37 0.36 8.09
CA ASP A 43 27.93 1.52 8.86
C ASP A 43 28.79 1.82 10.10
N ASN A 44 28.28 2.71 10.96
CA ASN A 44 28.95 3.17 12.18
C ASN A 44 29.02 2.13 13.31
N ILE A 45 28.40 0.97 13.16
CA ILE A 45 28.49 -0.17 14.08
C ILE A 45 28.98 -1.44 13.38
N GLY A 46 29.26 -1.34 12.08
CA GLY A 46 29.85 -2.39 11.26
C GLY A 46 28.83 -3.35 10.65
N HIS A 47 27.57 -2.95 10.54
CA HIS A 47 26.59 -3.69 9.74
C HIS A 47 26.92 -3.58 8.26
N ASP A 48 26.66 -4.64 7.51
CA ASP A 48 26.78 -4.63 6.06
C ASP A 48 25.60 -3.86 5.43
N THR A 49 25.90 -2.76 4.75
CA THR A 49 24.88 -1.87 4.19
C THR A 49 24.09 -2.53 3.06
N LEU A 50 24.70 -3.44 2.28
CA LEU A 50 23.99 -4.16 1.23
C LEU A 50 23.01 -5.17 1.82
N ALA A 51 23.42 -5.95 2.82
CA ALA A 51 22.57 -6.89 3.53
C ALA A 51 21.38 -6.19 4.19
N GLN A 52 21.61 -5.05 4.85
CA GLN A 52 20.53 -4.22 5.39
C GLN A 52 19.59 -3.69 4.30
N MET A 53 20.12 -3.20 3.19
CA MET A 53 19.30 -2.69 2.08
C MET A 53 18.44 -3.79 1.45
N LEU A 54 18.99 -4.99 1.28
CA LEU A 54 18.26 -6.13 0.72
C LEU A 54 17.17 -6.63 1.67
N ALA A 55 17.48 -6.80 2.95
CA ALA A 55 16.51 -7.23 3.95
C ALA A 55 15.42 -6.18 4.21
N GLY A 56 15.81 -4.91 4.36
CA GLY A 56 14.87 -3.79 4.51
C GLY A 56 13.97 -3.62 3.28
N GLY A 57 14.53 -3.81 2.08
CA GLY A 57 13.76 -3.79 0.84
C GLY A 57 12.64 -4.83 0.79
N GLN A 58 12.84 -6.02 1.37
CA GLN A 58 11.80 -7.06 1.42
C GLN A 58 10.62 -6.61 2.27
N VAL A 59 10.92 -6.03 3.43
CA VAL A 59 9.92 -5.50 4.36
C VAL A 59 9.16 -4.35 3.72
N SER A 60 9.86 -3.35 3.16
CA SER A 60 9.21 -2.20 2.54
C SER A 60 8.32 -2.58 1.35
N LEU A 61 8.77 -3.50 0.49
CA LEU A 61 7.93 -4.01 -0.61
C LEU A 61 6.69 -4.73 -0.09
N ALA A 62 6.83 -5.54 0.96
CA ALA A 62 5.70 -6.25 1.57
C ALA A 62 4.69 -5.28 2.20
N VAL A 63 5.15 -4.27 2.94
CA VAL A 63 4.28 -3.26 3.53
C VAL A 63 3.57 -2.45 2.45
N GLY A 64 4.31 -1.93 1.47
CA GLY A 64 3.74 -1.15 0.38
C GLY A 64 2.65 -1.90 -0.38
N PHE A 65 2.88 -3.18 -0.69
CA PHE A 65 1.91 -4.01 -1.40
C PHE A 65 0.67 -4.32 -0.55
N LEU A 66 0.85 -4.77 0.70
CA LEU A 66 -0.27 -5.15 1.57
C LEU A 66 -1.11 -3.95 1.99
N ALA A 67 -0.47 -2.83 2.35
CA ALA A 67 -1.17 -1.60 2.68
C ALA A 67 -2.00 -1.10 1.48
N MET A 68 -1.42 -1.15 0.27
CA MET A 68 -2.17 -0.75 -0.92
C MET A 68 -3.31 -1.71 -1.23
N LEU A 69 -3.15 -3.02 -1.01
CA LEU A 69 -4.24 -3.97 -1.19
C LEU A 69 -5.45 -3.61 -0.31
N ILE A 70 -5.22 -3.28 0.96
CA ILE A 70 -6.28 -2.80 1.88
C ILE A 70 -6.90 -1.50 1.35
N ALA A 71 -6.07 -0.53 0.97
CA ALA A 71 -6.52 0.77 0.48
C ALA A 71 -7.35 0.65 -0.82
N LEU A 72 -6.97 -0.25 -1.72
CA LEU A 72 -7.69 -0.54 -2.95
C LEU A 72 -9.03 -1.21 -2.67
N LEU A 73 -9.07 -2.20 -1.79
CA LEU A 73 -10.33 -2.88 -1.45
C LEU A 73 -11.33 -1.90 -0.84
N LEU A 74 -10.90 -1.13 0.16
CA LEU A 74 -11.74 -0.12 0.80
C LEU A 74 -12.12 1.00 -0.18
N GLY A 75 -11.14 1.55 -0.88
CA GLY A 75 -11.34 2.67 -1.79
C GLY A 75 -12.24 2.31 -2.95
N THR A 76 -12.02 1.15 -3.57
CA THR A 76 -12.85 0.65 -4.67
C THR A 76 -14.28 0.37 -4.20
N MET A 77 -14.44 -0.25 -3.03
CA MET A 77 -15.77 -0.51 -2.47
C MET A 77 -16.53 0.80 -2.22
N ILE A 78 -15.91 1.76 -1.55
CA ILE A 78 -16.53 3.06 -1.23
C ILE A 78 -16.80 3.86 -2.51
N GLY A 79 -15.85 3.89 -3.44
CA GLY A 79 -15.98 4.61 -4.72
C GLY A 79 -17.10 4.06 -5.60
N ILE A 80 -17.22 2.73 -5.72
CA ILE A 80 -18.32 2.09 -6.46
C ILE A 80 -19.66 2.40 -5.81
N LEU A 81 -19.77 2.25 -4.49
CA LEU A 81 -21.02 2.53 -3.77
C LEU A 81 -21.44 3.99 -3.93
N ALA A 82 -20.51 4.93 -3.77
CA ALA A 82 -20.78 6.36 -3.93
C ALA A 82 -21.13 6.74 -5.38
N GLY A 83 -20.43 6.18 -6.37
CA GLY A 83 -20.67 6.49 -7.79
C GLY A 83 -21.95 5.85 -8.33
N PHE A 84 -22.26 4.63 -7.90
CA PHE A 84 -23.39 3.85 -8.41
C PHE A 84 -24.70 4.15 -7.68
N ILE A 85 -24.66 4.37 -6.36
CA ILE A 85 -25.86 4.58 -5.52
C ILE A 85 -25.97 6.05 -5.13
N LYS A 86 -26.87 6.79 -5.79
CA LYS A 86 -27.05 8.24 -5.61
C LYS A 86 -27.24 8.68 -4.14
N SER A 87 -27.92 7.88 -3.32
CA SER A 87 -28.15 8.20 -1.90
C SER A 87 -26.89 8.06 -1.03
N LEU A 88 -25.92 7.23 -1.43
CA LEU A 88 -24.67 7.02 -0.71
C LEU A 88 -23.57 7.98 -1.12
N ASP A 89 -23.70 8.63 -2.28
CA ASP A 89 -22.72 9.57 -2.82
C ASP A 89 -22.33 10.66 -1.79
N GLY A 90 -23.30 11.49 -1.40
CA GLY A 90 -23.06 12.60 -0.48
C GLY A 90 -22.45 12.18 0.86
N PRO A 91 -23.05 11.22 1.60
CA PRO A 91 -22.50 10.75 2.87
C PRO A 91 -21.08 10.15 2.76
N LEU A 92 -20.82 9.30 1.76
CA LEU A 92 -19.51 8.66 1.60
C LEU A 92 -18.44 9.66 1.16
N MET A 93 -18.78 10.61 0.28
CA MET A 93 -17.84 11.66 -0.12
C MET A 93 -17.54 12.63 1.01
N ARG A 94 -18.55 13.01 1.82
CA ARG A 94 -18.31 13.79 3.04
C ARG A 94 -17.40 13.07 4.04
N LEU A 95 -17.60 11.76 4.22
CA LEU A 95 -16.71 10.96 5.06
C LEU A 95 -15.28 10.97 4.49
N THR A 96 -15.14 10.79 3.19
CA THR A 96 -13.83 10.83 2.50
C THR A 96 -13.15 12.19 2.67
N ASP A 97 -13.91 13.27 2.53
CA ASP A 97 -13.43 14.65 2.69
C ASP A 97 -13.00 14.94 4.12
N LEU A 98 -13.73 14.43 5.12
CA LEU A 98 -13.38 14.52 6.54
C LEU A 98 -12.02 13.87 6.80
N PHE A 99 -11.79 12.65 6.31
CA PHE A 99 -10.50 11.96 6.49
C PHE A 99 -9.35 12.66 5.76
N LEU A 100 -9.60 13.22 4.58
CA LEU A 100 -8.58 13.98 3.83
C LEU A 100 -8.23 15.33 4.45
N ALA A 101 -9.14 15.92 5.23
CA ALA A 101 -8.86 17.13 5.99
C ALA A 101 -7.99 16.88 7.23
N LEU A 102 -7.85 15.63 7.67
CA LEU A 102 -7.02 15.29 8.81
C LEU A 102 -5.53 15.35 8.43
N PRO A 103 -4.67 15.93 9.29
CA PRO A 103 -3.24 15.88 9.08
C PRO A 103 -2.76 14.43 9.30
N ILE A 104 -2.32 13.78 8.21
CA ILE A 104 -2.04 12.34 8.21
C ILE A 104 -0.91 11.97 9.18
N LEU A 105 0.18 12.76 9.23
CA LEU A 105 1.33 12.48 10.10
C LEU A 105 0.94 12.44 11.59
N PRO A 106 0.26 13.45 12.17
CA PRO A 106 -0.28 13.36 13.52
C PRO A 106 -1.18 12.16 13.76
N LEU A 107 -2.05 11.82 12.80
CA LEU A 107 -2.94 10.66 12.92
C LEU A 107 -2.14 9.35 13.01
N LEU A 108 -1.15 9.17 12.14
CA LEU A 108 -0.25 8.01 12.16
C LEU A 108 0.47 7.91 13.51
N LEU A 109 1.03 9.02 14.01
CA LEU A 109 1.75 9.05 15.29
C LEU A 109 0.84 8.66 16.46
N VAL A 110 -0.37 9.21 16.53
CA VAL A 110 -1.33 8.88 17.60
C VAL A 110 -1.70 7.41 17.56
N ILE A 111 -1.99 6.85 16.37
CA ILE A 111 -2.35 5.43 16.25
C ILE A 111 -1.15 4.54 16.65
N ILE A 112 0.06 4.89 16.22
CA ILE A 112 1.25 4.12 16.59
C ILE A 112 1.43 4.13 18.12
N LEU A 113 1.35 5.29 18.76
CA LEU A 113 1.50 5.41 20.22
C LEU A 113 0.44 4.65 21.00
N LEU A 114 -0.81 4.62 20.52
CA LEU A 114 -1.90 3.94 21.22
C LEU A 114 -1.89 2.41 21.06
N PHE A 115 -1.43 1.90 19.92
CA PHE A 115 -1.60 0.48 19.58
C PHE A 115 -0.31 -0.32 19.49
N ARG A 116 0.87 0.32 19.47
CA ARG A 116 2.18 -0.35 19.36
C ARG A 116 2.39 -1.41 20.43
N ASP A 117 2.19 -1.07 21.70
CA ASP A 117 2.51 -2.00 22.79
C ASP A 117 1.54 -3.17 22.85
N THR A 118 0.25 -2.93 22.58
CA THR A 118 -0.80 -3.95 22.48
C THR A 118 -0.49 -4.96 21.38
N LEU A 119 -0.20 -4.49 20.16
CA LEU A 119 0.10 -5.37 19.02
C LEU A 119 1.42 -6.12 19.22
N ARG A 120 2.43 -5.46 19.79
CA ARG A 120 3.69 -6.08 20.16
C ARG A 120 3.51 -7.20 21.18
N SER A 121 2.61 -7.05 22.15
CA SER A 121 2.31 -8.09 23.15
C SER A 121 1.57 -9.28 22.54
N LEU A 122 0.72 -9.07 21.53
CA LEU A 122 -0.11 -10.14 20.95
C LEU A 122 0.62 -10.94 19.86
N TYR A 123 1.39 -10.26 19.02
CA TYR A 123 2.00 -10.85 17.82
C TYR A 123 3.53 -10.86 17.85
N GLY A 124 4.14 -10.32 18.91
CA GLY A 124 5.59 -10.16 19.03
C GLY A 124 6.10 -8.82 18.46
N PRO A 125 7.37 -8.47 18.76
CA PRO A 125 7.94 -7.17 18.40
C PRO A 125 7.92 -6.84 16.91
N GLU A 126 8.39 -7.76 16.07
CA GLU A 126 8.55 -7.50 14.63
C GLU A 126 7.21 -7.59 13.90
N ALA A 127 6.49 -8.69 14.06
CA ALA A 127 5.21 -8.90 13.39
C ALA A 127 4.12 -7.91 13.86
N GLY A 128 4.14 -7.50 15.14
CA GLY A 128 3.21 -6.51 15.67
C GLY A 128 3.40 -5.12 15.04
N ILE A 129 4.64 -4.67 14.90
CA ILE A 129 4.95 -3.38 14.24
C ILE A 129 4.63 -3.45 12.75
N PHE A 130 5.01 -4.54 12.08
CA PHE A 130 4.70 -4.74 10.67
C PHE A 130 3.19 -4.68 10.39
N MET A 131 2.39 -5.43 11.15
CA MET A 131 0.92 -5.41 11.00
C MET A 131 0.34 -4.02 11.28
N LEU A 132 0.81 -3.35 12.34
CA LEU A 132 0.37 -2.00 12.67
C LEU A 132 0.58 -1.04 11.50
N ILE A 133 1.79 -1.00 10.93
CA ILE A 133 2.12 -0.12 9.81
C ILE A 133 1.25 -0.44 8.59
N VAL A 134 1.15 -1.71 8.21
CA VAL A 134 0.33 -2.17 7.06
C VAL A 134 -1.13 -1.73 7.21
N PHE A 135 -1.73 -1.98 8.37
CA PHE A 135 -3.13 -1.63 8.62
C PHE A 135 -3.33 -0.12 8.62
N VAL A 136 -2.49 0.62 9.35
CA VAL A 136 -2.66 2.06 9.50
C VAL A 136 -2.47 2.79 8.17
N ILE A 137 -1.43 2.46 7.40
CA ILE A 137 -1.25 3.04 6.06
C ILE A 137 -2.41 2.63 5.14
N GLY A 138 -2.82 1.37 5.17
CA GLY A 138 -3.91 0.87 4.32
C GLY A 138 -5.25 1.57 4.57
N ILE A 139 -5.66 1.70 5.84
CA ILE A 139 -6.93 2.36 6.21
C ILE A 139 -6.90 3.88 6.10
N THR A 140 -5.72 4.49 5.95
CA THR A 140 -5.59 5.95 5.77
C THR A 140 -5.32 6.35 4.32
N SER A 141 -5.08 5.39 3.42
CA SER A 141 -4.75 5.68 2.01
C SER A 141 -5.91 5.47 1.02
N TRP A 142 -7.06 4.94 1.46
CA TRP A 142 -8.16 4.57 0.57
C TRP A 142 -8.88 5.76 -0.08
N MET A 143 -8.81 6.95 0.53
CA MET A 143 -9.61 8.12 0.15
C MET A 143 -9.38 8.57 -1.29
N HIS A 144 -8.11 8.60 -1.73
CA HIS A 144 -7.77 9.00 -3.09
C HIS A 144 -8.30 8.02 -4.12
N THR A 145 -8.11 6.72 -3.87
CA THR A 145 -8.65 5.63 -4.70
C THR A 145 -10.18 5.71 -4.79
N ALA A 146 -10.88 5.97 -3.68
CA ALA A 146 -12.34 6.10 -3.67
C ALA A 146 -12.84 7.23 -4.58
N ARG A 147 -12.17 8.39 -4.57
CA ARG A 147 -12.52 9.51 -5.44
C ARG A 147 -12.29 9.18 -6.91
N ILE A 148 -11.17 8.56 -7.27
CA ILE A 148 -10.88 8.13 -8.65
C ILE A 148 -11.95 7.15 -9.12
N VAL A 149 -12.15 6.07 -8.37
CA VAL A 149 -13.11 5.02 -8.71
C VAL A 149 -14.53 5.59 -8.83
N ARG A 150 -14.93 6.48 -7.92
CA ARG A 150 -16.23 7.16 -8.01
C ARG A 150 -16.38 7.92 -9.31
N SER A 151 -15.40 8.74 -9.68
CA SER A 151 -15.42 9.54 -10.91
C SER A 151 -15.58 8.64 -12.15
N ASP A 152 -14.86 7.52 -12.20
CA ASP A 152 -14.95 6.57 -13.31
C ASP A 152 -16.31 5.85 -13.34
N VAL A 153 -16.84 5.46 -12.18
CA VAL A 153 -18.16 4.83 -12.05
C VAL A 153 -19.26 5.78 -12.52
N LEU A 154 -19.17 7.07 -12.18
CA LEU A 154 -20.12 8.09 -12.64
C LEU A 154 -20.13 8.21 -14.17
N GLY A 155 -18.98 8.08 -14.83
CA GLY A 155 -18.91 8.09 -16.30
C GLY A 155 -19.41 6.79 -16.94
N ILE A 156 -19.05 5.63 -16.39
CA ILE A 156 -19.40 4.33 -16.97
C ILE A 156 -20.89 4.00 -16.79
N LYS A 157 -21.50 4.38 -15.66
CA LYS A 157 -22.91 4.06 -15.41
C LYS A 157 -23.88 4.69 -16.39
N GLU A 158 -23.50 5.79 -17.03
CA GLU A 158 -24.29 6.51 -18.03
C GLU A 158 -24.09 5.97 -19.46
N ARG A 159 -23.19 4.98 -19.66
CA ARG A 159 -22.97 4.40 -20.99
C ARG A 159 -24.14 3.51 -21.40
N GLU A 160 -24.44 3.51 -22.71
CA GLU A 160 -25.59 2.82 -23.31
C GLU A 160 -25.73 1.35 -22.88
N PHE A 161 -24.62 0.61 -22.82
CA PHE A 161 -24.66 -0.81 -22.42
C PHE A 161 -25.07 -1.01 -20.94
N VAL A 162 -24.72 -0.06 -20.06
CA VAL A 162 -25.14 -0.11 -18.65
C VAL A 162 -26.60 0.29 -18.52
N THR A 163 -27.00 1.36 -19.19
CA THR A 163 -28.38 1.84 -19.20
C THR A 163 -29.31 0.77 -19.78
N ALA A 164 -28.93 0.12 -20.88
CA ALA A 164 -29.67 -1.00 -21.47
C ALA A 164 -29.79 -2.18 -20.49
N ALA A 165 -28.69 -2.57 -19.83
CA ALA A 165 -28.70 -3.64 -18.84
C ALA A 165 -29.64 -3.32 -17.65
N HIS A 166 -29.70 -2.06 -17.23
CA HIS A 166 -30.62 -1.60 -16.19
C HIS A 166 -32.08 -1.65 -16.68
N SER A 167 -32.36 -1.20 -17.90
CA SER A 167 -33.72 -1.19 -18.49
C SER A 167 -34.33 -2.59 -18.63
N ILE A 168 -33.52 -3.62 -18.88
CA ILE A 168 -33.97 -5.02 -18.93
C ILE A 168 -34.09 -5.69 -17.55
N GLY A 169 -33.93 -4.93 -16.46
CA GLY A 169 -34.09 -5.43 -15.09
C GLY A 169 -32.89 -6.18 -14.51
N THR A 170 -31.68 -5.98 -15.06
CA THR A 170 -30.48 -6.64 -14.51
C THR A 170 -30.22 -6.18 -13.08
N ARG A 171 -29.97 -7.13 -12.17
CA ARG A 171 -29.64 -6.83 -10.77
C ARG A 171 -28.41 -5.92 -10.67
N LYS A 172 -28.49 -4.91 -9.81
CA LYS A 172 -27.43 -3.91 -9.54
C LYS A 172 -26.04 -4.55 -9.31
N SER A 173 -25.96 -5.59 -8.49
CA SER A 173 -24.70 -6.29 -8.22
C SER A 173 -24.10 -6.92 -9.48
N ARG A 174 -24.92 -7.53 -10.34
CA ARG A 174 -24.47 -8.08 -11.62
C ARG A 174 -23.96 -6.98 -12.55
N ILE A 175 -24.61 -5.82 -12.58
CA ILE A 175 -24.12 -4.67 -13.36
C ILE A 175 -22.75 -4.23 -12.86
N ILE A 176 -22.57 -4.10 -11.55
CA ILE A 176 -21.30 -3.70 -10.95
C ILE A 176 -20.17 -4.68 -11.34
N PHE A 177 -20.33 -5.98 -11.08
CA PHE A 177 -19.25 -6.94 -11.30
C PHE A 177 -19.01 -7.31 -12.78
N ARG A 178 -20.04 -7.26 -13.63
CA ARG A 178 -19.94 -7.66 -15.04
C ARG A 178 -19.61 -6.49 -15.97
N HIS A 179 -20.07 -5.28 -15.65
CA HIS A 179 -19.99 -4.12 -16.53
C HIS A 179 -19.15 -2.99 -15.97
N ILE A 180 -19.26 -2.65 -14.69
CA ILE A 180 -18.54 -1.49 -14.13
C ILE A 180 -17.11 -1.85 -13.76
N LEU A 181 -16.94 -2.80 -12.84
CA LEU A 181 -15.65 -3.16 -12.26
C LEU A 181 -14.60 -3.51 -13.34
N PRO A 182 -14.90 -4.35 -14.35
CA PRO A 182 -13.92 -4.67 -15.39
C PRO A 182 -13.48 -3.45 -16.23
N ASN A 183 -14.36 -2.45 -16.40
CA ASN A 183 -14.05 -1.24 -17.19
C ASN A 183 -13.25 -0.20 -16.40
N ILE A 184 -13.19 -0.29 -15.08
CA ILE A 184 -12.40 0.61 -14.21
C ILE A 184 -11.14 -0.04 -13.65
N LEU A 185 -10.80 -1.27 -14.05
CA LEU A 185 -9.58 -1.93 -13.57
C LEU A 185 -8.32 -1.14 -13.96
N SER A 186 -8.27 -0.57 -15.15
CA SER A 186 -7.11 0.21 -15.61
C SER A 186 -6.77 1.39 -14.68
N PRO A 187 -7.68 2.33 -14.39
CA PRO A 187 -7.40 3.42 -13.44
C PRO A 187 -7.12 2.92 -12.01
N ILE A 188 -7.78 1.85 -11.56
CA ILE A 188 -7.50 1.20 -10.27
C ILE A 188 -6.04 0.73 -10.21
N MET A 189 -5.54 0.07 -11.27
CA MET A 189 -4.16 -0.43 -11.33
C MET A 189 -3.14 0.72 -11.34
N VAL A 190 -3.45 1.83 -12.02
CA VAL A 190 -2.58 3.02 -11.97
C VAL A 190 -2.53 3.59 -10.55
N SER A 191 -3.69 3.75 -9.90
CA SER A 191 -3.76 4.20 -8.51
C SER A 191 -3.01 3.26 -7.55
N ALA A 192 -3.08 1.94 -7.78
CA ALA A 192 -2.32 0.94 -7.04
C ALA A 192 -0.81 1.19 -7.11
N THR A 193 -0.26 1.41 -8.29
CA THR A 193 1.19 1.62 -8.46
C THR A 193 1.70 2.87 -7.73
N LEU A 194 0.95 3.97 -7.81
CA LEU A 194 1.30 5.20 -7.10
C LEU A 194 1.15 5.06 -5.59
N GLY A 195 0.11 4.36 -5.15
CA GLY A 195 -0.13 4.15 -3.72
C GLY A 195 0.90 3.21 -3.07
N ILE A 196 1.39 2.18 -3.77
CA ILE A 196 2.51 1.35 -3.29
C ILE A 196 3.76 2.22 -3.06
N ALA A 197 4.10 3.09 -4.01
CA ALA A 197 5.26 3.97 -3.87
C ALA A 197 5.11 4.92 -2.67
N ASN A 198 3.93 5.53 -2.50
CA ASN A 198 3.66 6.40 -1.36
C ASN A 198 3.69 5.65 -0.02
N ALA A 199 3.17 4.42 0.03
CA ALA A 199 3.18 3.59 1.23
C ALA A 199 4.61 3.25 1.67
N ILE A 200 5.50 2.90 0.72
CA ILE A 200 6.93 2.65 0.98
C ILE A 200 7.59 3.90 1.58
N ILE A 201 7.30 5.08 1.02
CA ILE A 201 7.86 6.35 1.52
C ILE A 201 7.32 6.68 2.91
N THR A 202 6.06 6.36 3.19
CA THR A 202 5.38 6.72 4.45
C THR A 202 5.82 5.82 5.62
N GLU A 203 6.22 4.58 5.34
CA GLU A 203 6.75 3.66 6.36
C GLU A 203 8.15 4.05 6.86
N SER A 204 8.94 4.70 6.02
CA SER A 204 10.36 5.01 6.26
C SER A 204 10.56 6.07 7.34
#